data_AF-I0STK4-F1
#
_entry.id   AF-I0STK4-F1
#
_cell.length_a   1.000
_cell.length_b   1.000
_cell.length_c   1.000
_cell.angle_alpha   90.00
_cell.angle_beta   90.00
_cell.angle_gamma   90.00
#
_symmetry.space_group_name_H-M   'P 1'
#
loop_
_entity.id
_entity.type
_entity.pdbx_description
1 polymer ?
#
loop_
_entity_poly.entity_id
_entity_poly.type
_entity_poly.pdbx_seq_one_letter_code
_entity_poly.pdbx_strand_id
1 'polypeptide(L)'
;MKKLYRIHFTAIAVIDLLLFAFFSTRPETAFDWLLLTGFIFLLVQGLLLFRLVVQLKNQFAEIYPQINKMIRFYYLGVLISDFLLFVLLAFTSSQRFSTLMPIVTACHYTLYYLTTDYLRENYPDFYDKHITLWECL
;
A
#
# COMPACT_ATOMS: atom_id res chain seq x y z
N MET A 1 -13.13 -4.97 -10.07
CA MET A 1 -12.11 -4.71 -9.00
C MET A 1 -10.77 -4.23 -9.52
N LYS A 2 -10.33 -4.72 -10.68
CA LYS A 2 -9.04 -4.40 -11.30
C LYS A 2 -8.62 -2.93 -11.21
N LYS A 3 -9.53 -2.01 -11.59
CA LYS A 3 -9.27 -0.57 -11.58
C LYS A 3 -9.03 -0.02 -10.17
N LEU A 4 -9.79 -0.48 -9.19
CA LEU A 4 -9.70 -0.05 -7.80
C LEU A 4 -8.34 -0.43 -7.20
N TYR A 5 -7.94 -1.68 -7.37
CA TYR A 5 -6.63 -2.19 -6.95
C TYR A 5 -5.49 -1.46 -7.68
N ARG A 6 -5.63 -1.22 -8.99
CA ARG A 6 -4.60 -0.49 -9.76
C ARG A 6 -4.40 0.94 -9.26
N ILE A 7 -5.48 1.68 -8.98
CA ILE A 7 -5.40 3.05 -8.45
C ILE A 7 -4.72 3.06 -7.08
N HIS A 8 -5.10 2.14 -6.18
CA HIS A 8 -4.48 2.06 -4.86
C HIS A 8 -3.01 1.68 -4.95
N PHE A 9 -2.66 0.71 -5.79
CA PHE A 9 -1.27 0.34 -5.99
C PHE A 9 -0.44 1.46 -6.59
N THR A 10 -0.97 2.20 -7.58
CA THR A 10 -0.30 3.39 -8.10
C THR A 10 -0.12 4.46 -7.03
N ALA A 11 -1.12 4.68 -6.16
CA ALA A 11 -0.99 5.61 -5.04
C ALA A 11 0.13 5.18 -4.09
N ILE A 12 0.16 3.91 -3.66
CA ILE A 12 1.23 3.36 -2.82
C ILE A 12 2.60 3.56 -3.48
N ALA A 13 2.75 3.20 -4.75
CA ALA A 13 4.01 3.33 -5.47
C ALA A 13 4.49 4.78 -5.62
N VAL A 14 3.55 5.72 -5.84
CA VAL A 14 3.88 7.17 -5.89
C VAL A 14 4.32 7.67 -4.53
N ILE A 15 3.67 7.23 -3.45
CA ILE A 15 4.04 7.63 -2.09
C ILE A 15 5.39 7.02 -1.69
N ASP A 16 5.65 5.76 -2.02
CA ASP A 16 6.94 5.10 -1.80
C ASP A 16 8.07 5.86 -2.54
N LEU A 17 7.83 6.27 -3.79
CA LEU A 17 8.77 7.07 -4.58
C LEU A 17 9.01 8.46 -3.97
N LEU A 18 7.95 9.14 -3.52
CA LEU A 18 8.07 10.44 -2.87
C LEU A 18 8.88 10.34 -1.57
N LEU A 19 8.63 9.29 -0.78
CA LEU A 19 9.37 9.03 0.45
C LEU A 19 10.85 8.74 0.14
N PHE A 20 11.12 7.92 -0.88
CA PHE A 20 12.48 7.67 -1.37
C PHE A 20 13.21 8.94 -1.81
N ALA A 21 12.55 9.80 -2.59
CA ALA A 21 13.12 11.06 -3.06
C ALA A 21 13.40 12.03 -1.89
N PHE A 22 12.49 12.11 -0.92
CA PHE A 22 12.64 12.96 0.25
C PHE A 22 13.88 12.57 1.07
N PHE A 23 14.06 11.28 1.37
CA PHE A 23 15.19 10.82 2.16
C PHE A 23 16.51 10.79 1.39
N SER A 24 16.48 10.61 0.06
CA SER A 24 17.68 10.64 -0.78
C SER A 24 18.25 12.05 -0.94
N THR A 25 17.38 13.08 -1.01
CA THR A 25 17.81 14.47 -1.23
C THR A 25 18.20 15.21 0.04
N ARG A 26 17.81 14.71 1.21
CA ARG A 26 18.08 15.35 2.51
C ARG A 26 18.64 14.37 3.53
N PRO A 27 19.85 13.80 3.30
CA PRO A 27 20.43 12.80 4.19
C PRO A 27 20.73 13.34 5.60
N GLU A 28 20.90 14.66 5.76
CA GLU A 28 21.17 15.33 7.04
C GLU A 28 19.90 15.83 7.75
N THR A 29 18.71 15.36 7.37
CA THR A 29 17.47 15.72 8.08
C THR A 29 17.58 15.34 9.56
N ALA A 30 17.25 16.28 10.45
CA ALA A 30 17.22 16.01 11.88
C ALA A 30 16.31 14.81 12.18
N PHE A 31 16.76 13.93 13.08
CA PHE A 31 16.11 12.67 13.42
C PHE A 31 14.60 12.83 13.71
N ASP A 32 14.22 13.91 14.39
CA ASP A 32 12.82 14.23 14.71
C ASP A 32 11.96 14.47 13.46
N TRP A 33 12.50 15.16 12.45
CA TRP A 33 11.79 15.42 11.19
C TRP A 33 11.62 14.15 10.35
N LEU A 34 12.61 13.26 10.41
CA LEU A 34 12.60 11.97 9.75
C LEU A 34 11.55 11.04 10.36
N LEU A 35 11.45 10.98 11.68
CA LEU A 35 10.40 10.25 12.38
C LEU A 35 9.00 10.84 12.13
N LEU A 36 8.86 12.16 12.18
CA LEU A 36 7.58 12.81 11.92
C LEU A 36 7.08 12.51 10.51
N THR A 37 7.96 12.62 9.50
CA THR A 37 7.61 12.35 8.10
C THR A 37 7.26 10.88 7.88
N GLY A 38 8.03 9.96 8.47
CA GLY A 38 7.74 8.52 8.41
C GLY A 38 6.41 8.16 9.08
N PHE A 39 6.08 8.81 10.20
CA PHE A 39 4.80 8.59 10.88
C PHE A 39 3.62 9.11 10.07
N ILE A 40 3.73 10.29 9.46
CA ILE A 40 2.70 10.82 8.55
C ILE A 40 2.49 9.87 7.37
N PHE A 41 3.58 9.32 6.81
CA PHE A 41 3.51 8.33 5.74
C PHE A 41 2.70 7.10 6.16
N LEU A 42 2.97 6.53 7.35
CA LEU A 42 2.19 5.40 7.88
C LEU A 42 0.69 5.72 7.98
N LEU A 43 0.34 6.91 8.46
CA LEU A 43 -1.05 7.33 8.57
C LEU A 43 -1.73 7.45 7.20
N VAL A 44 -1.04 8.04 6.22
CA VAL A 44 -1.56 8.19 4.86
C VAL A 44 -1.78 6.83 4.20
N GLN A 45 -0.83 5.90 4.32
CA GLN A 45 -0.97 4.53 3.80
C GLN A 45 -2.12 3.78 4.51
N GLY A 46 -2.22 3.89 5.84
CA GLY A 46 -3.33 3.31 6.59
C GLY A 46 -4.70 3.84 6.15
N LEU A 47 -4.81 5.15 5.89
CA LEU A 47 -6.03 5.77 5.36
C LEU A 47 -6.37 5.29 3.95
N LEU A 48 -5.39 5.17 3.05
CA LEU A 48 -5.58 4.64 1.70
C LEU A 48 -6.06 3.18 1.73
N LEU A 49 -5.47 2.37 2.59
CA LEU A 49 -5.87 0.98 2.77
C LEU A 49 -7.28 0.85 3.37
N PHE A 50 -7.61 1.68 4.36
CA PHE A 50 -8.97 1.73 4.92
C PHE A 50 -10.01 2.08 3.85
N ARG A 51 -9.70 3.08 3.03
CA ARG A 51 -10.55 3.50 1.91
C ARG A 51 -10.78 2.37 0.91
N LEU A 52 -9.73 1.65 0.51
CA LEU A 52 -9.84 0.48 -0.36
C LEU A 52 -10.84 -0.54 0.19
N VAL A 53 -10.72 -0.86 1.48
CA VAL A 53 -11.57 -1.84 2.15
C VAL A 53 -13.04 -1.39 2.15
N VAL A 54 -13.30 -0.12 2.44
CA VAL A 54 -14.66 0.44 2.40
C VAL A 54 -15.25 0.37 0.98
N GLN A 55 -14.46 0.73 -0.03
CA GLN A 55 -14.90 0.68 -1.43
C GLN A 55 -15.16 -0.76 -1.89
N LEU A 56 -14.30 -1.70 -1.53
CA LEU A 56 -14.50 -3.13 -1.81
C LEU A 56 -15.78 -3.65 -1.15
N LYS A 57 -16.00 -3.30 0.12
CA LYS A 57 -17.21 -3.72 0.85
C LYS A 57 -18.49 -3.17 0.22
N ASN A 58 -18.47 -1.92 -0.22
CA ASN A 58 -19.67 -1.27 -0.79
C ASN A 58 -19.96 -1.73 -2.23
N GLN A 59 -18.94 -1.84 -3.09
CA GLN A 59 -19.12 -2.15 -4.51
C GLN A 59 -19.24 -3.66 -4.80
N PHE A 60 -18.70 -4.49 -3.90
CA PHE A 60 -18.63 -5.94 -4.05
C PHE A 60 -19.19 -6.66 -2.83
N ALA A 61 -20.24 -6.10 -2.21
CA ALA A 61 -20.87 -6.65 -1.00
C ALA A 61 -21.25 -8.13 -1.12
N GLU A 62 -21.62 -8.58 -2.32
CA GLU A 62 -22.00 -9.95 -2.63
C GLU A 62 -20.86 -10.96 -2.38
N ILE A 63 -19.66 -10.67 -2.88
CA ILE A 63 -18.52 -11.59 -2.75
C ILE A 63 -17.57 -11.21 -1.61
N TYR A 64 -17.72 -10.01 -1.05
CA TYR A 64 -16.83 -9.49 0.00
C TYR A 64 -16.63 -10.48 1.16
N PRO A 65 -17.67 -11.17 1.70
CA PRO A 65 -17.47 -12.16 2.76
C PRO A 65 -16.51 -13.29 2.40
N GLN A 66 -16.49 -13.71 1.14
CA GLN A 66 -15.66 -14.81 0.63
C GLN A 66 -14.21 -14.36 0.46
N ILE A 67 -13.99 -13.14 -0.05
CA ILE A 67 -12.65 -12.57 -0.29
C ILE A 67 -12.07 -11.82 0.93
N ASN A 68 -12.84 -11.61 1.99
CA ASN A 68 -12.44 -10.82 3.17
C ASN A 68 -11.13 -11.31 3.80
N LYS A 69 -10.93 -12.62 3.90
CA LYS A 69 -9.69 -13.18 4.47
C LYS A 69 -8.46 -12.78 3.64
N MET A 70 -8.57 -12.82 2.31
CA MET A 70 -7.50 -12.44 1.40
C MET A 70 -7.24 -10.93 1.44
N ILE A 71 -8.29 -10.11 1.42
CA ILE A 71 -8.18 -8.64 1.56
C ILE A 71 -7.49 -8.28 2.87
N ARG A 72 -7.84 -8.93 3.99
CA ARG A 72 -7.20 -8.72 5.29
C ARG A 72 -5.73 -9.11 5.27
N PHE A 73 -5.36 -10.19 4.58
CA PHE A 73 -3.96 -10.57 4.41
C PHE A 73 -3.19 -9.52 3.62
N TYR A 74 -3.73 -9.05 2.51
CA TYR A 74 -3.15 -7.96 1.72
C TYR A 74 -2.96 -6.69 2.55
N TYR A 75 -4.02 -6.24 3.23
CA TYR A 75 -4.02 -5.07 4.11
C TYR A 75 -2.95 -5.17 5.21
N LEU A 76 -2.95 -6.29 5.94
CA LEU A 76 -2.01 -6.49 7.04
C LEU A 76 -0.58 -6.60 6.51
N GLY A 77 -0.38 -7.26 5.38
CA GLY A 77 0.93 -7.38 4.74
C GLY A 77 1.54 -6.02 4.41
N VAL A 78 0.78 -5.13 3.75
CA VAL A 78 1.25 -3.77 3.42
C VAL A 78 1.54 -2.99 4.70
N LEU A 79 0.60 -2.99 5.66
CA LEU A 79 0.76 -2.24 6.91
C LEU A 79 1.96 -2.71 7.74
N ILE A 80 2.20 -4.02 7.80
CA ILE A 80 3.35 -4.60 8.52
C ILE A 80 4.66 -4.22 7.82
N SER A 81 4.70 -4.27 6.48
CA SER A 81 5.89 -3.87 5.71
C SER A 81 6.22 -2.40 5.92
N ASP A 82 5.23 -1.51 5.86
CA ASP A 82 5.39 -0.09 6.15
C ASP A 82 5.84 0.15 7.60
N PHE A 83 5.20 -0.53 8.56
CA PHE A 83 5.57 -0.40 9.98
C PHE A 83 7.00 -0.87 10.23
N LEU A 84 7.41 -1.98 9.61
CA LEU A 84 8.78 -2.47 9.71
C LEU A 84 9.77 -1.47 9.13
N LEU A 85 9.46 -0.85 7.98
CA LEU A 85 10.29 0.22 7.41
C LEU A 85 10.43 1.39 8.38
N PHE A 86 9.34 1.83 9.01
CA PHE A 86 9.35 2.91 9.97
C PHE A 86 10.20 2.59 11.21
N VAL A 87 10.07 1.37 11.75
CA VAL A 87 10.90 0.90 12.86
C VAL A 87 12.37 0.89 12.47
N LEU A 88 12.70 0.34 11.30
CA LEU A 88 14.09 0.34 10.80
C LEU A 88 14.62 1.76 10.61
N LEU A 89 13.79 2.67 10.09
CA LEU A 89 14.12 4.08 9.94
C LEU A 89 14.43 4.75 11.28
N ALA A 90 13.73 4.40 12.36
CA ALA A 90 14.01 4.91 13.70
C ALA A 90 15.35 4.44 14.30
N PHE A 91 15.89 3.31 13.84
CA PHE A 91 17.14 2.74 14.35
C PHE A 91 18.34 2.86 13.39
N THR A 92 18.12 3.32 12.16
CA THR A 92 19.16 3.38 11.12
C THR A 92 19.43 4.80 10.65
N SER A 93 20.64 5.06 10.14
CA SER A 93 20.93 6.34 9.48
C SER A 93 20.19 6.43 8.14
N SER A 94 19.86 7.65 7.73
CA SER A 94 19.21 7.97 6.44
C SER A 94 19.89 7.31 5.23
N GLN A 95 21.20 7.06 5.28
CA GLN A 95 21.94 6.37 4.22
C GLN A 95 21.47 4.93 3.97
N ARG A 96 21.09 4.18 5.01
CA ARG A 96 20.57 2.79 4.86
C ARG A 96 19.12 2.73 4.38
N PHE A 97 18.42 3.87 4.36
CA PHE A 97 17.06 3.93 3.83
C PHE A 97 17.01 3.62 2.33
N SER A 98 18.02 4.09 1.58
CA SER A 98 18.10 3.90 0.14
C SER A 98 18.13 2.43 -0.29
N THR A 99 18.67 1.54 0.54
CA THR A 99 18.75 0.10 0.28
C THR A 99 17.52 -0.66 0.78
N LEU A 100 16.85 -0.17 1.82
CA LEU A 100 15.64 -0.79 2.38
C LEU A 100 14.39 -0.52 1.54
N MET A 101 14.30 0.67 0.93
CA MET A 101 13.11 1.07 0.18
C MET A 101 12.74 0.15 -1.00
N PRO A 102 13.70 -0.28 -1.84
CA PRO A 102 13.42 -1.24 -2.91
C PRO A 102 12.85 -2.58 -2.39
N ILE A 103 13.28 -3.01 -1.20
CA ILE A 103 12.80 -4.26 -0.58
C ILE A 103 11.33 -4.12 -0.18
N VAL A 104 10.96 -3.00 0.45
CA VAL A 104 9.58 -2.72 0.86
C VAL A 104 8.68 -2.58 -0.36
N THR A 105 9.13 -1.83 -1.37
CA THR A 105 8.41 -1.68 -2.64
C THR A 105 8.18 -3.04 -3.33
N ALA A 106 9.20 -3.92 -3.32
CA ALA A 106 9.06 -5.28 -3.85
C ALA A 106 8.06 -6.13 -3.04
N CYS A 107 7.99 -5.94 -1.72
CA CYS A 107 6.99 -6.57 -0.88
C CYS A 107 5.57 -6.10 -1.23
N HIS A 108 5.35 -4.78 -1.38
CA HIS A 108 4.08 -4.22 -1.82
C HIS A 108 3.64 -4.77 -3.18
N TYR A 109 4.57 -4.82 -4.12
CA TYR A 109 4.35 -5.41 -5.44
C TYR A 109 3.92 -6.88 -5.32
N THR A 110 4.67 -7.68 -4.56
CA THR A 110 4.38 -9.10 -4.38
C THR A 110 2.99 -9.33 -3.79
N LEU A 111 2.64 -8.61 -2.73
CA LEU A 111 1.31 -8.70 -2.11
C LEU A 111 0.20 -8.29 -3.06
N TYR A 112 0.42 -7.23 -3.85
CA TYR A 112 -0.53 -6.76 -4.85
C TYR A 112 -0.76 -7.81 -5.96
N TYR A 113 0.30 -8.37 -6.53
CA TYR A 113 0.17 -9.36 -7.60
C TYR A 113 -0.47 -10.65 -7.10
N LEU A 114 -0.04 -11.17 -5.94
CA LEU A 114 -0.66 -12.36 -5.34
C LEU A 114 -2.17 -12.18 -5.13
N THR A 115 -2.58 -11.01 -4.63
CA THR A 115 -3.99 -10.73 -4.37
C THR A 115 -4.77 -10.58 -5.67
N THR A 116 -4.23 -9.84 -6.64
CA THR A 116 -4.94 -9.56 -7.90
C THR A 116 -4.96 -10.74 -8.86
N ASP A 117 -3.95 -11.60 -8.86
CA ASP A 117 -3.94 -12.85 -9.61
C ASP A 117 -4.96 -13.82 -9.01
N TYR A 118 -4.97 -13.99 -7.68
CA TYR A 118 -5.97 -14.80 -7.01
C TYR A 118 -7.41 -14.35 -7.31
N LEU A 119 -7.69 -13.05 -7.23
CA LEU A 119 -9.02 -12.51 -7.51
C LEU A 119 -9.43 -12.68 -8.98
N ARG A 120 -8.47 -12.57 -9.91
CA ARG A 120 -8.71 -12.74 -11.34
C ARG A 120 -9.02 -14.19 -11.70
N GLU A 121 -8.31 -15.14 -11.09
CA GLU A 121 -8.51 -16.57 -11.35
C GLU A 121 -9.81 -17.10 -10.73
N ASN A 122 -10.13 -16.68 -9.50
CA ASN A 122 -11.26 -17.24 -8.75
C ASN A 122 -12.58 -16.46 -8.94
N TYR A 123 -12.50 -15.17 -9.31
CA TYR A 123 -13.66 -14.28 -9.44
C TYR A 123 -13.59 -13.38 -10.70
N PRO A 124 -13.41 -13.95 -11.91
CA PRO A 124 -13.14 -13.17 -13.12
C PRO A 124 -14.24 -12.14 -13.43
N ASP A 125 -15.52 -12.53 -13.30
CA ASP A 125 -16.67 -11.65 -13.59
C ASP A 125 -16.70 -10.40 -12.70
N PHE A 126 -16.32 -10.54 -11.43
CA PHE A 126 -16.25 -9.42 -10.48
C PHE A 126 -14.93 -8.66 -10.59
N TYR A 127 -13.84 -9.34 -10.98
CA TYR A 127 -12.54 -8.73 -11.16
C TYR A 127 -12.55 -7.73 -12.32
N ASP A 128 -13.12 -8.12 -13.46
CA ASP A 128 -13.22 -7.29 -14.67
C ASP A 128 -14.48 -6.41 -14.71
N LYS A 129 -15.37 -6.51 -13.71
CA LYS A 129 -16.50 -5.58 -13.54
C LYS A 129 -16.04 -4.13 -13.69
N HIS A 130 -16.65 -3.45 -14.66
CA HIS A 130 -16.39 -2.04 -14.92
C HIS A 130 -16.90 -1.19 -13.76
N ILE A 131 -16.04 -0.31 -13.25
CA ILE A 131 -16.36 0.67 -12.23
C ILE A 131 -15.90 2.04 -12.75
N THR A 132 -16.75 3.05 -12.58
CA THR A 132 -16.40 4.41 -13.00
C THR A 132 -15.24 4.94 -12.16
N LEU A 133 -14.50 5.92 -12.70
CA LEU A 133 -13.43 6.55 -11.93
C LEU A 133 -13.98 7.26 -10.69
N TRP A 134 -15.19 7.84 -10.79
CA TRP A 134 -15.87 8.54 -9.70
C TRP A 134 -16.22 7.63 -8.54
N GLU A 135 -16.64 6.40 -8.83
CA GLU A 135 -16.87 5.37 -7.83
C GLU A 135 -15.57 4.85 -7.20
N CYS A 136 -14.42 5.03 -7.87
CA CYS A 136 -13.10 4.73 -7.31
C CYS A 136 -12.46 5.92 -6.58
N LEU A 137 -12.87 7.16 -6.90
CA LEU A 137 -12.42 8.42 -6.30
C LEU A 137 -13.28 8.83 -5.10
#